data_AF-W7LMM1-F1
#
_entry.id   AF-W7LMM1-F1
#
_cell.length_a   1.000
_cell.length_b   1.000
_cell.length_c   1.000
_cell.angle_alpha   90.00
_cell.angle_beta   90.00
_cell.angle_gamma   90.00
#
_symmetry.space_group_name_H-M   'P 1'
#
loop_
_entity.id
_entity.type
_entity.pdbx_description
1 polymer ?
#
loop_
_entity_poly.entity_id
_entity_poly.type
_entity_poly.pdbx_seq_one_letter_code
_entity_poly.pdbx_strand_id
1 'polypeptide(L)'
;MSVDPQQLLDTLSSQVRQYADVASEFIDKNVDRAAVVVRETLSSSEWVPESVRPKPAVKEVVAVVSLGRFERLQNWIAEHKILTGMIVLTCGTVVYKGYYESRSMRKTRRARRARNGGRTDVVVIAGSPSLPLTRSLSLDMERRGFIVFIVCNAAEDESMVQAMKRPDVRPLSIDTTDPPNAGSAIEHFAHFLQSPQAPGPGMKPNQLTLKSVILIPSLHYQTSPIATIPPSSFADLFNTHLLQPILTIQAFLPLLTSRLNPIGEKWIPPKVLVFTPSIISSINPPFHAPEATVCSALSAFTEVLTAELRPLDIPVTHMQLGTFDFSSFVPTRGGPNQGLVTAGNPESPLVWPEGARHVYARNFVAQTSSAISGGRIRGLKGSSLRRLHNSVFDVIDGSITADTVRVGLGASVYGFVGRWAPRGLVSWMMGIRRVDELSTWKTSSYEGSESSDEDDESEKGEGESTEFVAVPSDANVWHADNEGAMWTPQASETA
;
A
#
# COMPACT_ATOMS: atom_id res chain seq x y z
N MET A 1 46.47 46.62 -57.82
CA MET A 1 45.24 47.38 -57.57
C MET A 1 45.38 48.00 -56.20
N SER A 2 45.57 49.32 -56.20
CA SER A 2 45.74 50.19 -55.04
C SER A 2 44.44 50.24 -54.25
N VAL A 3 44.48 49.94 -52.96
CA VAL A 3 43.33 50.14 -52.07
C VAL A 3 43.09 51.64 -51.98
N ASP A 4 41.89 52.07 -52.37
CA ASP A 4 41.54 53.49 -52.35
C ASP A 4 41.54 54.01 -50.90
N PRO A 5 42.39 54.98 -50.55
CA PRO A 5 42.50 55.47 -49.18
C PRO A 5 41.21 56.12 -48.67
N GLN A 6 40.32 56.54 -49.58
CA GLN A 6 39.01 57.11 -49.24
C GLN A 6 38.05 56.07 -48.66
N GLN A 7 38.03 54.83 -49.17
CA GLN A 7 37.16 53.77 -48.64
C GLN A 7 37.63 53.27 -47.26
N LEU A 8 38.93 53.31 -47.00
CA LEU A 8 39.52 52.97 -45.70
C LEU A 8 39.22 54.08 -44.67
N LEU A 9 39.28 55.35 -45.08
CA LEU A 9 38.88 56.48 -44.24
C LEU A 9 37.38 56.47 -43.92
N ASP A 10 36.53 56.15 -44.89
CA ASP A 10 35.07 56.09 -44.66
C ASP A 10 34.69 54.95 -43.69
N THR A 11 35.31 53.78 -43.82
CA THR A 11 35.07 52.65 -42.90
C THR A 11 35.57 52.95 -41.48
N LEU A 12 36.75 53.56 -41.33
CA LEU A 12 37.24 54.01 -40.01
C LEU A 12 36.37 55.11 -39.41
N SER A 13 35.89 56.07 -40.22
CA SER A 13 35.01 57.14 -39.73
C SER A 13 33.66 56.60 -39.23
N SER A 14 33.12 55.58 -39.90
CA SER A 14 31.85 54.96 -39.51
C SER A 14 31.97 54.16 -38.22
N GLN A 15 33.09 53.43 -38.03
CA GLN A 15 33.38 52.73 -36.78
C GLN A 15 33.63 53.70 -35.63
N VAL A 16 34.41 54.78 -35.86
CA VAL A 16 34.63 55.81 -34.84
C VAL A 16 33.32 56.49 -34.43
N ARG A 17 32.39 56.73 -35.37
CA ARG A 17 31.05 57.24 -35.05
C ARG A 17 30.24 56.27 -34.21
N GLN A 18 30.21 54.98 -34.55
CA GLN A 18 29.49 53.97 -33.75
C GLN A 18 30.06 53.82 -32.34
N TYR A 19 31.39 53.84 -32.19
CA TYR A 19 32.03 53.82 -30.88
C TYR A 19 31.80 55.13 -30.11
N ALA A 20 31.78 56.28 -30.79
CA ALA A 20 31.45 57.56 -30.18
C ALA A 20 29.99 57.61 -29.72
N ASP A 21 29.06 57.04 -30.49
CA ASP A 21 27.64 56.97 -30.11
C ASP A 21 27.45 56.05 -28.90
N VAL A 22 28.06 54.87 -28.88
CA VAL A 22 28.00 53.95 -27.73
C VAL A 22 28.69 54.53 -26.48
N ALA A 23 29.84 55.18 -26.67
CA ALA A 23 30.52 55.89 -25.58
C ALA A 23 29.68 57.06 -25.08
N SER A 24 29.02 57.81 -25.98
CA SER A 24 28.15 58.91 -25.61
C SER A 24 26.95 58.42 -24.82
N GLU A 25 26.31 57.31 -25.20
CA GLU A 25 25.16 56.76 -24.47
C GLU A 25 25.56 56.21 -23.09
N PHE A 26 26.78 55.66 -22.97
CA PHE A 26 27.32 55.23 -21.68
C PHE A 26 27.70 56.42 -20.78
N ILE A 27 28.27 57.48 -21.37
CA ILE A 27 28.57 58.73 -20.67
C ILE A 27 27.26 59.39 -20.23
N ASP A 28 26.26 59.49 -21.10
CA ASP A 28 24.97 60.14 -20.81
C ASP A 28 24.24 59.44 -19.66
N LYS A 29 24.17 58.09 -19.68
CA LYS A 29 23.58 57.31 -18.57
C LYS A 29 24.32 57.47 -17.25
N ASN A 30 25.64 57.63 -17.29
CA ASN A 30 26.45 57.82 -16.09
C ASN A 30 26.42 59.28 -15.60
N VAL A 31 26.30 60.24 -16.51
CA VAL A 31 26.11 61.66 -16.21
C VAL A 31 24.74 61.89 -15.61
N ASP A 32 23.69 61.27 -16.12
CA ASP A 32 22.35 61.32 -15.53
C ASP A 32 22.33 60.74 -14.13
N ARG A 33 22.96 59.58 -13.91
CA ARG A 33 23.08 58.97 -12.58
C ARG A 33 23.92 59.83 -11.63
N ALA A 34 25.04 60.37 -12.09
CA ALA A 34 25.87 61.26 -11.30
C ALA A 34 25.11 62.56 -10.97
N ALA A 35 24.34 63.10 -11.91
CA ALA A 35 23.53 64.30 -11.70
C ALA A 35 22.40 64.06 -10.70
N VAL A 36 21.76 62.87 -10.70
CA VAL A 36 20.77 62.50 -9.68
C VAL A 36 21.43 62.39 -8.29
N VAL A 37 22.59 61.74 -8.18
CA VAL A 37 23.31 61.61 -6.90
C VAL A 37 23.81 62.97 -6.40
N VAL A 38 24.35 63.82 -7.28
CA VAL A 38 24.79 65.18 -6.95
C VAL A 38 23.60 66.04 -6.55
N ARG A 39 22.46 65.94 -7.25
CA ARG A 39 21.23 66.66 -6.90
C ARG A 39 20.67 66.20 -5.56
N GLU A 40 20.65 64.90 -5.27
CA GLU A 40 20.19 64.36 -3.99
C GLU A 40 21.11 64.79 -2.84
N THR A 41 22.43 64.70 -3.02
CA THR A 41 23.42 65.12 -2.01
C THR A 41 23.44 66.63 -1.80
N LEU A 42 23.27 67.45 -2.85
CA LEU A 42 23.12 68.90 -2.72
C LEU A 42 21.78 69.29 -2.09
N SER A 43 20.70 68.54 -2.37
CA SER A 43 19.40 68.79 -1.77
C SER A 43 19.35 68.45 -0.27
N SER A 44 20.20 67.53 0.20
CA SER A 44 20.29 67.14 1.61
C SER A 44 21.35 67.90 2.42
N SER A 45 22.23 68.67 1.77
CA SER A 45 23.31 69.39 2.45
C SER A 45 22.85 70.73 3.07
N GLU A 46 23.23 70.97 4.33
CA GLU A 46 22.80 72.14 5.13
C GLU A 46 23.56 73.44 4.81
N TRP A 47 24.71 73.36 4.13
CA TRP A 47 25.58 74.52 3.88
C TRP A 47 25.19 75.34 2.63
N VAL A 48 24.20 74.90 1.84
CA VAL A 48 23.76 75.58 0.61
C VAL A 48 22.54 76.48 0.90
N PRO A 49 22.60 77.78 0.57
CA PRO A 49 21.48 78.72 0.77
C PRO A 49 20.20 78.28 0.07
N GLU A 50 19.04 78.52 0.71
CA GLU A 50 17.72 78.09 0.25
C GLU A 50 17.35 78.57 -1.17
N SER A 51 17.94 79.68 -1.64
CA SER A 51 17.68 80.26 -2.96
C SER A 51 18.25 79.47 -4.15
N VAL A 52 19.20 78.55 -3.92
CA VAL A 52 19.88 77.77 -4.98
C VAL A 52 19.65 76.25 -4.83
N ARG A 53 18.86 75.82 -3.81
CA ARG A 53 18.61 74.40 -3.54
C ARG A 53 17.71 73.79 -4.64
N PRO A 54 18.15 72.74 -5.34
CA PRO A 54 17.32 72.09 -6.34
C PRO A 54 16.14 71.40 -5.67
N LYS A 55 14.91 71.65 -6.16
CA LYS A 55 13.69 71.00 -5.65
C LYS A 55 13.79 69.48 -5.84
N PRO A 56 13.45 68.65 -4.83
CA PRO A 56 13.47 67.20 -4.98
C PRO A 56 12.49 66.76 -6.07
N ALA A 57 12.87 65.75 -6.85
CA ALA A 57 11.99 65.22 -7.89
C ALA A 57 10.72 64.63 -7.25
N VAL A 58 9.56 65.02 -7.77
CA VAL A 58 8.27 64.46 -7.34
C VAL A 58 8.30 62.98 -7.71
N LYS A 59 8.28 62.08 -6.72
CA LYS A 59 8.09 60.65 -6.95
C LYS A 59 6.77 60.48 -7.70
N GLU A 60 6.82 59.97 -8.93
CA GLU A 60 5.63 59.58 -9.66
C GLU A 60 4.88 58.56 -8.80
N VAL A 61 3.68 58.93 -8.35
CA VAL A 61 2.79 58.04 -7.62
C VAL A 61 2.34 56.99 -8.63
N VAL A 62 3.00 55.83 -8.62
CA VAL A 62 2.60 54.68 -9.42
C VAL A 62 1.16 54.34 -9.04
N ALA A 63 0.22 54.67 -9.93
CA ALA A 63 -1.18 54.33 -9.75
C ALA A 63 -1.28 52.80 -9.67
N VAL A 64 -1.64 52.28 -8.50
CA VAL A 64 -1.90 50.86 -8.31
C VAL A 64 -3.24 50.56 -8.99
N VAL A 65 -3.19 50.35 -10.30
CA VAL A 65 -4.35 49.90 -11.07
C VAL A 65 -4.70 48.50 -10.56
N SER A 66 -5.93 48.33 -10.07
CA SER A 66 -6.43 47.04 -9.62
C SER A 66 -6.54 46.09 -10.83
N LEU A 67 -5.49 45.32 -11.09
CA LEU A 67 -5.46 44.33 -12.18
C LEU A 67 -6.66 43.38 -12.08
N GLY A 68 -7.29 43.11 -13.22
CA GLY A 68 -8.36 42.14 -13.33
C GLY A 68 -7.88 40.73 -12.93
N ARG A 69 -8.79 39.87 -12.47
CA ARG A 69 -8.44 38.48 -12.06
C ARG A 69 -7.75 37.71 -13.19
N PHE A 70 -8.11 37.99 -14.44
CA PHE A 70 -7.52 37.37 -15.62
C PHE A 70 -6.09 37.87 -15.89
N GLU A 71 -5.85 39.17 -15.76
CA GLU A 71 -4.51 39.76 -15.91
C GLU A 71 -3.57 39.30 -14.80
N ARG A 72 -4.06 39.14 -13.57
CA ARG A 72 -3.28 38.53 -12.48
C ARG A 72 -2.91 37.09 -12.78
N LEU A 73 -3.82 36.31 -13.35
CA LEU A 73 -3.54 34.94 -13.74
C LEU A 73 -2.51 34.91 -14.88
N GLN A 74 -2.66 35.76 -15.89
CA GLN A 74 -1.71 35.87 -17.00
C GLN A 74 -0.32 36.28 -16.53
N ASN A 75 -0.22 37.28 -15.65
CA ASN A 75 1.05 37.71 -15.07
C ASN A 75 1.66 36.61 -14.21
N TRP A 76 0.85 35.90 -13.42
CA TRP A 76 1.33 34.76 -12.63
C TRP A 76 1.86 33.62 -13.51
N ILE A 77 1.17 33.30 -14.62
CA ILE A 77 1.63 32.31 -15.60
C ILE A 77 2.93 32.76 -16.26
N ALA A 78 3.03 34.05 -16.62
CA ALA A 78 4.21 34.62 -17.26
C ALA A 78 5.44 34.64 -16.32
N GLU A 79 5.21 34.85 -15.02
CA GLU A 79 6.24 34.79 -13.98
C GLU A 79 6.64 33.34 -13.65
N HIS A 80 5.68 32.41 -13.67
CA HIS A 80 5.88 31.00 -13.28
C HIS A 80 5.82 30.03 -14.46
N LYS A 81 6.59 30.27 -15.53
CA LYS A 81 6.60 29.44 -16.75
C LYS A 81 6.92 27.96 -16.50
N ILE A 82 7.84 27.68 -15.57
CA ILE A 82 8.27 26.31 -15.25
C ILE A 82 7.17 25.57 -14.47
N LEU A 83 6.59 26.23 -13.45
CA LEU A 83 5.54 25.65 -12.62
C LEU A 83 4.27 25.37 -13.45
N THR A 84 3.89 26.30 -14.32
CA THR A 84 2.76 26.11 -15.22
C THR A 84 3.00 24.99 -16.22
N GLY A 85 4.21 24.88 -16.78
CA GLY A 85 4.61 23.73 -17.60
C GLY A 85 4.44 22.39 -16.87
N MET A 86 4.88 22.31 -15.60
CA MET A 86 4.72 21.11 -14.76
C MET A 86 3.24 20.80 -14.48
N ILE A 87 2.42 21.81 -14.21
CA ILE A 87 0.97 21.62 -13.98
C ILE A 87 0.28 21.10 -15.24
N VAL A 88 0.57 21.66 -16.41
CA VAL A 88 -0.02 21.22 -17.68
C VAL A 88 0.40 19.79 -18.01
N LEU A 89 1.68 19.44 -17.82
CA LEU A 89 2.18 18.10 -18.08
C LEU A 89 1.55 17.06 -17.13
N THR A 90 1.45 17.38 -15.83
CA THR A 90 0.83 16.51 -14.84
C THR A 90 -0.68 16.35 -15.08
N CYS A 91 -1.40 17.45 -15.35
CA CYS A 91 -2.83 17.38 -15.65
C CYS A 91 -3.09 16.61 -16.96
N GLY A 92 -2.30 16.88 -18.00
CA GLY A 92 -2.39 16.21 -19.30
C GLY A 92 -2.14 14.71 -19.20
N THR A 93 -1.11 14.29 -18.46
CA THR A 93 -0.82 12.86 -18.22
C THR A 93 -1.94 12.17 -17.43
N VAL A 94 -2.51 12.83 -16.42
CA VAL A 94 -3.65 12.29 -15.64
C VAL A 94 -4.87 12.11 -16.52
N VAL A 95 -5.22 13.11 -17.34
CA VAL A 95 -6.37 13.03 -18.26
C VAL A 95 -6.15 11.95 -19.32
N TYR A 96 -4.96 11.89 -19.93
CA TYR A 96 -4.62 10.88 -20.93
C TYR A 96 -4.69 9.46 -20.37
N LYS A 97 -4.11 9.24 -19.18
CA LYS A 97 -4.16 7.95 -18.49
C LYS A 97 -5.60 7.57 -18.13
N GLY A 98 -6.39 8.51 -17.63
CA GLY A 98 -7.81 8.31 -17.34
C GLY A 98 -8.62 7.92 -18.58
N TYR A 99 -8.35 8.56 -19.72
CA TYR A 99 -8.98 8.21 -20.99
C TYR A 99 -8.61 6.79 -21.46
N TYR A 100 -7.32 6.44 -21.43
CA TYR A 100 -6.84 5.12 -21.83
C TYR A 100 -7.40 4.00 -20.94
N GLU A 101 -7.38 4.19 -19.62
CA GLU A 101 -7.99 3.25 -18.66
C GLU A 101 -9.49 3.08 -18.90
N SER A 102 -10.22 4.18 -19.14
CA SER A 102 -11.65 4.15 -19.44
C SER A 102 -11.97 3.35 -20.70
N ARG A 103 -11.12 3.45 -21.74
CA ARG A 103 -11.27 2.65 -22.97
C ARG A 103 -11.02 1.17 -22.72
N SER A 104 -9.98 0.81 -21.96
CA SER A 104 -9.69 -0.58 -21.58
C SER A 104 -10.82 -1.22 -20.77
N MET A 105 -11.49 -0.42 -19.92
CA MET A 105 -12.61 -0.89 -19.11
C MET A 105 -13.84 -1.28 -19.93
N ARG A 106 -14.00 -0.75 -21.16
CA ARG A 106 -15.10 -1.09 -22.07
C ARG A 106 -14.90 -2.43 -22.78
N LYS A 107 -13.67 -2.95 -22.87
CA LYS A 107 -13.39 -4.22 -23.54
C LYS A 107 -14.06 -5.38 -22.79
N THR A 108 -14.93 -6.12 -23.48
CA THR A 108 -15.52 -7.35 -22.97
C THR A 108 -14.47 -8.44 -22.94
N ARG A 109 -14.39 -9.16 -21.82
CA ARG A 109 -13.42 -10.23 -21.56
C ARG A 109 -14.20 -11.49 -21.20
N ARG A 110 -13.90 -12.61 -21.86
CA ARG A 110 -14.59 -13.89 -21.66
C ARG A 110 -13.58 -15.01 -21.69
N ALA A 111 -13.80 -16.01 -20.85
CA ALA A 111 -13.03 -17.23 -20.84
C ALA A 111 -13.17 -17.96 -22.19
N ARG A 112 -12.18 -18.79 -22.52
CA ARG A 112 -12.25 -19.59 -23.73
C ARG A 112 -13.35 -20.63 -23.57
N ARG A 113 -14.11 -20.84 -24.65
CA ARG A 113 -15.07 -21.95 -24.75
C ARG A 113 -14.48 -23.02 -25.65
N ALA A 114 -14.82 -24.26 -25.36
CA ALA A 114 -14.53 -25.36 -26.25
C ALA A 114 -15.30 -25.22 -27.58
N ARG A 115 -14.88 -26.02 -28.58
CA ARG A 115 -15.51 -26.06 -29.91
C ARG A 115 -17.00 -26.43 -29.84
N ASN A 116 -17.42 -27.18 -28.83
CA ASN A 116 -18.82 -27.54 -28.58
C ASN A 116 -19.61 -26.45 -27.81
N GLY A 117 -19.01 -25.29 -27.52
CA GLY A 117 -19.63 -24.21 -26.75
C GLY A 117 -19.60 -24.37 -25.23
N GLY A 118 -19.05 -25.47 -24.72
CA GLY A 118 -18.87 -25.74 -23.29
C GLY A 118 -17.77 -24.91 -22.63
N ARG A 119 -17.85 -24.75 -21.31
CA ARG A 119 -16.80 -24.11 -20.49
C ARG A 119 -15.68 -25.14 -20.25
N THR A 120 -14.44 -24.70 -20.37
CA THR A 120 -13.25 -25.56 -20.17
C THR A 120 -12.28 -25.03 -19.12
N ASP A 121 -12.32 -23.73 -18.87
CA ASP A 121 -11.32 -23.05 -18.07
C ASP A 121 -11.75 -23.04 -16.60
N VAL A 122 -10.91 -23.63 -15.75
CA VAL A 122 -11.14 -23.79 -14.31
C VAL A 122 -10.28 -22.81 -13.53
N VAL A 123 -10.87 -22.16 -12.53
CA VAL A 123 -10.17 -21.28 -11.59
C VAL A 123 -10.47 -21.75 -10.17
N VAL A 124 -9.42 -21.90 -9.36
CA VAL A 124 -9.55 -22.20 -7.94
C VAL A 124 -9.33 -20.92 -7.14
N ILE A 125 -10.21 -20.63 -6.19
CA ILE A 125 -10.12 -19.49 -5.28
C ILE A 125 -9.98 -20.03 -3.86
N ALA A 126 -8.79 -19.88 -3.30
CA ALA A 126 -8.48 -20.17 -1.90
C ALA A 126 -8.72 -18.92 -1.06
N GLY A 127 -9.94 -18.78 -0.56
CA GLY A 127 -10.32 -17.70 0.35
C GLY A 127 -11.70 -17.96 0.91
N SER A 128 -11.98 -17.46 2.12
CA SER A 128 -13.27 -17.72 2.78
C SER A 128 -14.43 -17.21 1.92
N PRO A 129 -15.51 -18.00 1.76
CA PRO A 129 -16.72 -17.59 1.02
C PRO A 129 -17.51 -16.48 1.74
N SER A 130 -17.23 -16.24 3.02
CA SER A 130 -17.77 -15.11 3.79
C SER A 130 -17.25 -13.75 3.29
N LEU A 131 -16.06 -13.72 2.68
CA LEU A 131 -15.43 -12.49 2.24
C LEU A 131 -16.15 -11.90 1.01
N PRO A 132 -16.53 -10.60 1.04
CA PRO A 132 -17.11 -9.92 -0.12
C PRO A 132 -16.22 -9.99 -1.37
N LEU A 133 -14.90 -9.99 -1.17
CA LEU A 133 -13.91 -10.11 -2.23
C LEU A 133 -14.02 -11.46 -2.96
N THR A 134 -13.97 -12.58 -2.23
CA THR A 134 -14.13 -13.94 -2.77
C THR A 134 -15.45 -14.07 -3.51
N ARG A 135 -16.55 -13.61 -2.91
CA ARG A 135 -17.90 -13.68 -3.51
C ARG A 135 -18.03 -12.85 -4.78
N SER A 136 -17.49 -11.64 -4.78
CA SER A 136 -17.54 -10.76 -5.95
C SER A 136 -16.73 -11.32 -7.11
N LEU A 137 -15.55 -11.89 -6.82
CA LEU A 137 -14.66 -12.46 -7.80
C LEU A 137 -15.22 -13.76 -8.38
N SER A 138 -15.76 -14.66 -7.54
CA SER A 138 -16.33 -15.93 -7.98
C SER A 138 -17.50 -15.73 -8.94
N LEU A 139 -18.42 -14.81 -8.61
CA LEU A 139 -19.57 -14.48 -9.45
C LEU A 139 -19.16 -13.79 -10.75
N ASP A 140 -18.11 -12.98 -10.75
CA ASP A 140 -17.62 -12.33 -11.97
C ASP A 140 -16.91 -13.32 -12.90
N MET A 141 -16.07 -14.21 -12.36
CA MET A 141 -15.40 -15.26 -13.13
C MET A 141 -16.41 -16.25 -13.74
N GLU A 142 -17.44 -16.66 -12.97
CA GLU A 142 -18.54 -17.48 -13.48
C GLU A 142 -19.27 -16.78 -14.65
N ARG A 143 -19.58 -15.49 -14.53
CA ARG A 143 -20.20 -14.71 -15.62
C ARG A 143 -19.32 -14.60 -16.87
N ARG A 144 -17.99 -14.63 -16.72
CA ARG A 144 -17.05 -14.62 -17.84
C ARG A 144 -16.90 -15.98 -18.51
N GLY A 145 -17.43 -17.04 -17.91
CA GLY A 145 -17.45 -18.40 -18.46
C GLY A 145 -16.42 -19.35 -17.86
N PHE A 146 -15.81 -19.01 -16.72
CA PHE A 146 -14.99 -19.96 -15.96
C PHE A 146 -15.87 -20.92 -15.15
N ILE A 147 -15.30 -22.07 -14.79
CA ILE A 147 -15.78 -22.94 -13.72
C ILE A 147 -14.95 -22.59 -12.48
N VAL A 148 -15.62 -22.19 -11.40
CA VAL A 148 -14.96 -21.67 -10.20
C VAL A 148 -15.06 -22.68 -9.08
N PHE A 149 -13.93 -23.09 -8.53
CA PHE A 149 -13.85 -23.87 -7.30
C PHE A 149 -13.44 -22.97 -6.16
N ILE A 150 -14.15 -22.99 -5.04
CA ILE A 150 -13.80 -22.26 -3.82
C ILE A 150 -13.29 -23.27 -2.81
N VAL A 151 -12.08 -23.06 -2.29
CA VAL A 151 -11.51 -23.94 -1.27
C VAL A 151 -12.26 -23.75 0.04
N CYS A 152 -12.80 -24.85 0.58
CA CYS A 152 -13.53 -24.89 1.83
C CYS A 152 -12.75 -25.77 2.81
N ASN A 153 -12.43 -25.24 3.99
CA ASN A 153 -11.78 -26.02 5.06
C ASN A 153 -12.83 -26.66 5.98
N ALA A 154 -14.01 -26.02 6.12
CA ALA A 154 -15.10 -26.51 6.96
C ALA A 154 -16.38 -26.77 6.16
N ALA A 155 -17.25 -27.64 6.65
CA ALA A 155 -18.56 -27.93 6.07
C ALA A 155 -19.47 -26.67 6.02
N GLU A 156 -19.29 -25.73 6.95
CA GLU A 156 -19.97 -24.45 6.94
C GLU A 156 -19.64 -23.64 5.68
N ASP A 157 -18.38 -23.64 5.26
CA ASP A 157 -17.94 -22.96 4.03
C ASP A 157 -18.59 -23.59 2.80
N GLU A 158 -18.68 -24.92 2.74
CA GLU A 158 -19.38 -25.62 1.67
C GLU A 158 -20.84 -25.21 1.58
N SER A 159 -21.52 -25.15 2.72
CA SER A 159 -22.92 -24.70 2.78
C SER A 159 -23.09 -23.26 2.29
N MET A 160 -22.15 -22.37 2.61
CA MET A 160 -22.12 -20.99 2.13
C MET A 160 -21.90 -20.91 0.61
N VAL A 161 -21.05 -21.78 0.05
CA VAL A 161 -20.83 -21.86 -1.40
C VAL A 161 -22.07 -22.37 -2.12
N GLN A 162 -22.71 -23.42 -1.59
CA GLN A 162 -23.96 -23.96 -2.12
C GLN A 162 -25.10 -22.93 -2.05
N ALA A 163 -25.14 -22.12 -0.99
CA ALA A 163 -26.11 -21.04 -0.83
C ALA A 163 -26.01 -19.94 -1.91
N MET A 164 -24.90 -19.86 -2.67
CA MET A 164 -24.79 -18.95 -3.82
C MET A 164 -25.66 -19.35 -5.01
N LYS A 165 -26.19 -20.60 -5.04
CA LYS A 165 -27.11 -21.12 -6.07
C LYS A 165 -26.60 -20.94 -7.51
N ARG A 166 -25.31 -21.20 -7.74
CA ARG A 166 -24.68 -21.16 -9.07
C ARG A 166 -24.16 -22.55 -9.46
N PRO A 167 -24.45 -23.04 -10.68
CA PRO A 167 -24.04 -24.39 -11.10
C PRO A 167 -22.53 -24.53 -11.36
N ASP A 168 -21.89 -23.43 -11.76
CA ASP A 168 -20.47 -23.37 -12.10
C ASP A 168 -19.59 -22.79 -10.98
N VAL A 169 -20.15 -22.55 -9.80
CA VAL A 169 -19.40 -22.21 -8.58
C VAL A 169 -19.55 -23.40 -7.63
N ARG A 170 -18.45 -24.10 -7.37
CA ARG A 170 -18.45 -25.37 -6.64
C ARG A 170 -17.53 -25.30 -5.43
N PRO A 171 -17.88 -25.94 -4.30
CA PRO A 171 -16.95 -26.10 -3.20
C PRO A 171 -15.85 -27.10 -3.58
N LEU A 172 -14.66 -26.90 -3.03
CA LEU A 172 -13.54 -27.82 -3.06
C LEU A 172 -13.07 -28.04 -1.63
N SER A 173 -13.53 -29.13 -1.03
CA SER A 173 -13.24 -29.50 0.36
C SER A 173 -11.78 -29.92 0.48
N ILE A 174 -10.97 -29.10 1.14
CA ILE A 174 -9.56 -29.39 1.42
C ILE A 174 -9.34 -29.04 2.88
N ASP A 175 -9.10 -30.06 3.69
CA ASP A 175 -8.68 -29.89 5.06
C ASP A 175 -7.18 -29.61 5.10
N THR A 176 -6.81 -28.36 5.32
CA THR A 176 -5.38 -27.97 5.40
C THR A 176 -4.73 -28.37 6.71
N THR A 177 -5.51 -28.76 7.72
CA THR A 177 -4.97 -29.20 9.01
C THR A 177 -4.47 -30.65 8.97
N ASP A 178 -4.95 -31.43 7.99
CA ASP A 178 -4.54 -32.81 7.75
C ASP A 178 -3.91 -33.00 6.35
N PRO A 179 -2.57 -32.82 6.22
CA PRO A 179 -1.85 -32.91 4.95
C PRO A 179 -2.11 -34.16 4.08
N PRO A 180 -2.19 -35.40 4.60
CA PRO A 180 -2.49 -36.58 3.78
C PRO A 180 -3.91 -36.52 3.19
N ASN A 181 -4.90 -36.09 3.97
CA ASN A 181 -6.26 -35.93 3.46
C ASN A 181 -6.32 -34.82 2.40
N ALA A 182 -5.65 -33.69 2.65
CA ALA A 182 -5.48 -32.61 1.67
C ALA A 182 -4.90 -33.13 0.35
N GLY A 183 -3.85 -33.96 0.41
CA GLY A 183 -3.22 -34.59 -0.75
C GLY A 183 -4.21 -35.45 -1.54
N SER A 184 -4.97 -36.31 -0.86
CA SER A 184 -5.98 -37.16 -1.51
C SER A 184 -7.09 -36.33 -2.19
N ALA A 185 -7.54 -35.23 -1.57
CA ALA A 185 -8.53 -34.33 -2.15
C ALA A 185 -8.01 -33.65 -3.43
N ILE A 186 -6.73 -33.27 -3.44
CA ILE A 186 -6.05 -32.68 -4.59
C ILE A 186 -5.89 -33.72 -5.72
N GLU A 187 -5.58 -34.97 -5.40
CA GLU A 187 -5.52 -36.06 -6.39
C GLU A 187 -6.87 -36.35 -7.02
N HIS A 188 -7.95 -36.42 -6.22
CA HIS A 188 -9.31 -36.54 -6.74
C HIS A 188 -9.67 -35.37 -7.65
N PHE A 189 -9.26 -34.15 -7.29
CA PHE A 189 -9.47 -32.97 -8.12
C PHE A 189 -8.65 -33.02 -9.41
N ALA A 190 -7.40 -33.50 -9.39
CA ALA A 190 -6.59 -33.69 -10.58
C ALA A 190 -7.22 -34.73 -11.53
N HIS A 191 -7.71 -35.85 -11.00
CA HIS A 191 -8.45 -36.84 -11.79
C HIS A 191 -9.74 -36.26 -12.38
N PHE A 192 -10.46 -35.43 -11.61
CA PHE A 192 -11.63 -34.70 -12.11
C PHE A 192 -11.29 -33.79 -13.29
N LEU A 193 -10.16 -33.07 -13.26
CA LEU A 193 -9.73 -32.21 -14.36
C LEU A 193 -9.37 -32.99 -15.62
N GLN A 194 -8.78 -34.18 -15.47
CA GLN A 194 -8.42 -35.06 -16.58
C GLN A 194 -9.63 -35.81 -17.17
N SER A 195 -10.65 -36.08 -16.34
CA SER A 195 -11.84 -36.79 -16.77
C SER A 195 -12.63 -36.01 -17.84
N PRO A 196 -13.12 -36.66 -18.92
CA PRO A 196 -13.91 -35.98 -19.95
C PRO A 196 -15.25 -35.50 -19.41
N GLN A 197 -15.50 -34.19 -19.42
CA GLN A 197 -16.73 -33.57 -18.91
C GLN A 197 -17.65 -33.14 -20.05
N ALA A 198 -18.89 -33.65 -20.05
CA ALA A 198 -19.92 -33.25 -20.99
C ALA A 198 -20.73 -32.07 -20.39
N PRO A 199 -20.83 -30.91 -21.05
CA PRO A 199 -21.56 -29.76 -20.51
C PRO A 199 -23.10 -29.96 -20.49
N GLY A 200 -23.60 -31.03 -21.10
CA GLY A 200 -25.03 -31.34 -21.18
C GLY A 200 -25.28 -32.66 -21.93
N PRO A 201 -26.51 -33.18 -21.89
CA PRO A 201 -26.87 -34.45 -22.50
C PRO A 201 -26.66 -34.40 -24.02
N GLY A 202 -25.92 -35.37 -24.57
CA GLY A 202 -25.65 -35.50 -26.00
C GLY A 202 -24.55 -34.59 -26.57
N MET A 203 -23.90 -33.75 -25.74
CA MET A 203 -22.77 -32.95 -26.18
C MET A 203 -21.45 -33.70 -26.03
N LYS A 204 -20.53 -33.51 -26.99
CA LYS A 204 -19.19 -34.11 -26.95
C LYS A 204 -18.48 -33.70 -25.65
N PRO A 205 -17.83 -34.63 -24.93
CA PRO A 205 -17.10 -34.28 -23.73
C PRO A 205 -15.83 -33.49 -24.06
N ASN A 206 -15.43 -32.59 -23.16
CA ASN A 206 -14.14 -31.89 -23.23
C ASN A 206 -13.36 -32.11 -21.95
N GLN A 207 -12.04 -31.94 -22.03
CA GLN A 207 -11.18 -31.88 -20.87
C GLN A 207 -11.20 -30.48 -20.25
N LEU A 208 -11.09 -30.42 -18.92
CA LEU A 208 -10.97 -29.18 -18.19
C LEU A 208 -9.51 -28.77 -18.07
N THR A 209 -9.24 -27.46 -18.08
CA THR A 209 -7.89 -26.92 -17.92
C THR A 209 -7.84 -25.99 -16.73
N LEU A 210 -6.95 -26.26 -15.77
CA LEU A 210 -6.70 -25.33 -14.66
C LEU A 210 -5.96 -24.11 -15.18
N LYS A 211 -6.58 -22.93 -15.07
CA LYS A 211 -5.98 -21.66 -15.48
C LYS A 211 -5.28 -20.94 -14.35
N SER A 212 -5.86 -20.95 -13.16
CA SER A 212 -5.25 -20.26 -12.03
C SER A 212 -5.71 -20.75 -10.66
N VAL A 213 -4.81 -20.60 -9.69
CA VAL A 213 -5.09 -20.69 -8.26
C VAL A 213 -4.94 -19.29 -7.66
N ILE A 214 -5.98 -18.78 -7.01
CA ILE A 214 -6.04 -17.43 -6.46
C ILE A 214 -6.08 -17.55 -4.94
N LEU A 215 -5.03 -17.07 -4.26
CA LEU A 215 -4.96 -17.01 -2.80
C LEU A 215 -5.49 -15.66 -2.32
N ILE A 216 -6.55 -15.69 -1.53
CA ILE A 216 -7.18 -14.53 -0.90
C ILE A 216 -7.12 -14.74 0.61
N PRO A 217 -6.12 -14.19 1.31
CA PRO A 217 -6.07 -14.23 2.76
C PRO A 217 -7.28 -13.48 3.34
N SER A 218 -7.60 -13.78 4.59
CA SER A 218 -8.59 -12.98 5.32
C SER A 218 -8.10 -11.54 5.47
N LEU A 219 -9.04 -10.60 5.36
CA LEU A 219 -8.78 -9.16 5.36
C LEU A 219 -9.29 -8.48 6.65
N HIS A 220 -9.80 -9.28 7.58
CA HIS A 220 -10.31 -8.82 8.86
C HIS A 220 -9.20 -8.73 9.90
N TYR A 221 -8.62 -7.55 10.06
CA TYR A 221 -7.58 -7.31 11.06
C TYR A 221 -8.12 -6.48 12.23
N GLN A 222 -7.66 -6.81 13.43
CA GLN A 222 -7.90 -6.00 14.61
C GLN A 222 -6.97 -4.79 14.60
N THR A 223 -7.55 -3.59 14.77
CA THR A 223 -6.79 -2.35 14.94
C THR A 223 -6.77 -1.95 16.42
N SER A 224 -5.60 -1.95 17.05
CA SER A 224 -5.43 -1.55 18.45
C SER A 224 -3.95 -1.30 18.80
N PRO A 225 -3.66 -0.59 19.91
CA PRO A 225 -2.30 -0.48 20.44
C PRO A 225 -1.67 -1.85 20.70
N ILE A 226 -0.39 -2.00 20.33
CA ILE A 226 0.35 -3.27 20.50
C ILE A 226 0.30 -3.74 21.95
N ALA A 227 0.42 -2.80 22.90
CA ALA A 227 0.36 -3.07 24.34
C ALA A 227 -1.00 -3.61 24.83
N THR A 228 -2.07 -3.50 24.04
CA THR A 228 -3.42 -3.93 24.41
C THR A 228 -3.87 -5.21 23.70
N ILE A 229 -3.08 -5.72 22.74
CA ILE A 229 -3.42 -6.92 22.00
C ILE A 229 -2.91 -8.14 22.78
N PRO A 230 -3.78 -9.08 23.17
CA PRO A 230 -3.32 -10.29 23.83
C PRO A 230 -2.50 -11.16 22.86
N PRO A 231 -1.44 -11.85 23.33
CA PRO A 231 -0.61 -12.71 22.47
C PRO A 231 -1.40 -13.80 21.74
N SER A 232 -2.48 -14.31 22.34
CA SER A 232 -3.36 -15.30 21.72
C SER A 232 -4.01 -14.78 20.44
N SER A 233 -4.40 -13.51 20.37
CA SER A 233 -4.93 -12.89 19.14
C SER A 233 -3.88 -12.81 18.04
N PHE A 234 -2.60 -12.58 18.37
CA PHE A 234 -1.53 -12.65 17.36
C PHE A 234 -1.33 -14.06 16.83
N ALA A 235 -1.32 -15.06 17.71
CA ALA A 235 -1.19 -16.46 17.31
C ALA A 235 -2.35 -16.88 16.38
N ASP A 236 -3.58 -16.54 16.74
CA ASP A 236 -4.76 -16.81 15.92
C ASP A 236 -4.67 -16.15 14.54
N LEU A 237 -4.30 -14.85 14.49
CA LEU A 237 -4.11 -14.12 13.22
C LEU A 237 -2.99 -14.71 12.36
N PHE A 238 -1.88 -15.16 12.95
CA PHE A 238 -0.82 -15.82 12.19
C PHE A 238 -1.25 -17.17 11.65
N ASN A 239 -1.98 -17.96 12.43
CA ASN A 239 -2.51 -19.24 11.98
C ASN A 239 -3.51 -19.07 10.83
N THR A 240 -4.45 -18.14 10.98
CA THR A 240 -5.58 -17.98 10.04
C THR A 240 -5.24 -17.12 8.83
N HIS A 241 -4.45 -16.05 8.96
CA HIS A 241 -4.18 -15.11 7.87
C HIS A 241 -2.81 -15.31 7.19
N LEU A 242 -1.85 -15.97 7.84
CA LEU A 242 -0.51 -16.22 7.26
C LEU A 242 -0.31 -17.70 6.93
N LEU A 243 -0.48 -18.60 7.90
CA LEU A 243 -0.19 -20.02 7.76
C LEU A 243 -1.20 -20.72 6.84
N GLN A 244 -2.50 -20.44 6.97
CA GLN A 244 -3.54 -21.05 6.13
C GLN A 244 -3.30 -20.81 4.60
N PRO A 245 -3.01 -19.60 4.10
CA PRO A 245 -2.61 -19.40 2.71
C PRO A 245 -1.39 -20.21 2.28
N ILE A 246 -0.38 -20.34 3.15
CA ILE A 246 0.85 -21.09 2.88
C ILE A 246 0.55 -22.59 2.76
N LEU A 247 -0.18 -23.16 3.72
CA LEU A 247 -0.58 -24.57 3.67
C LEU A 247 -1.44 -24.87 2.45
N THR A 248 -2.36 -23.96 2.12
CA THR A 248 -3.23 -24.14 0.96
C THR A 248 -2.40 -24.20 -0.33
N ILE A 249 -1.47 -23.27 -0.56
CA ILE A 249 -0.66 -23.32 -1.78
C ILE A 249 0.27 -24.53 -1.79
N GLN A 250 0.83 -24.92 -0.65
CA GLN A 250 1.63 -26.15 -0.53
C GLN A 250 0.85 -27.39 -0.99
N ALA A 251 -0.42 -27.52 -0.60
CA ALA A 251 -1.28 -28.60 -1.07
C ALA A 251 -1.51 -28.58 -2.59
N PHE A 252 -1.54 -27.40 -3.22
CA PHE A 252 -1.69 -27.27 -4.67
C PHE A 252 -0.39 -27.41 -5.46
N LEU A 253 0.80 -27.31 -4.85
CA LEU A 253 2.08 -27.40 -5.55
C LEU A 253 2.24 -28.68 -6.39
N PRO A 254 1.89 -29.89 -5.90
CA PRO A 254 1.93 -31.11 -6.72
C PRO A 254 1.05 -31.00 -7.97
N LEU A 255 -0.12 -30.40 -7.85
CA LEU A 255 -1.04 -30.23 -8.96
C LEU A 255 -0.53 -29.21 -9.98
N LEU A 256 0.03 -28.08 -9.52
CA LEU A 256 0.60 -27.04 -10.39
C LEU A 256 1.79 -27.57 -11.20
N THR A 257 2.54 -28.53 -10.66
CA THR A 257 3.77 -29.07 -11.27
C THR A 257 3.53 -30.33 -12.12
N SER A 258 2.42 -31.05 -11.94
CA SER A 258 2.12 -32.34 -12.60
C SER A 258 1.79 -32.29 -14.11
N ARG A 259 1.80 -31.12 -14.75
CA ARG A 259 1.56 -30.91 -16.20
C ARG A 259 0.36 -31.72 -16.75
N LEU A 260 -0.84 -31.47 -16.23
CA LEU A 260 -2.06 -32.21 -16.55
C LEU A 260 -2.59 -32.08 -18.00
N ASN A 261 -1.91 -31.36 -18.90
CA ASN A 261 -2.36 -31.18 -20.28
C ASN A 261 -2.11 -32.46 -21.12
N PRO A 262 -2.97 -32.77 -22.10
CA PRO A 262 -2.82 -33.95 -22.95
C PRO A 262 -1.49 -33.92 -23.72
N ILE A 263 -0.92 -35.12 -23.90
CA ILE A 263 0.37 -35.33 -24.57
C ILE A 263 0.29 -34.80 -26.01
N GLY A 264 1.18 -33.87 -26.36
CA GLY A 264 1.28 -33.28 -27.71
C GLY A 264 0.71 -31.86 -27.84
N GLU A 265 -0.02 -31.35 -26.85
CA GLU A 265 -0.42 -29.93 -26.81
C GLU A 265 0.64 -29.06 -26.13
N LYS A 266 0.75 -27.79 -26.56
CA LYS A 266 1.63 -26.82 -25.89
C LYS A 266 1.20 -26.72 -24.42
N TRP A 267 2.12 -27.04 -23.51
CA TRP A 267 1.88 -26.88 -22.09
C TRP A 267 1.69 -25.40 -21.78
N ILE A 268 0.57 -25.08 -21.12
CA ILE A 268 0.26 -23.74 -20.63
C ILE A 268 0.21 -23.88 -19.11
N PRO A 269 1.19 -23.31 -18.39
CA PRO A 269 1.25 -23.45 -16.95
C PRO A 269 0.06 -22.72 -16.30
N PRO A 270 -0.53 -23.29 -15.24
CA PRO A 270 -1.49 -22.58 -14.41
C PRO A 270 -0.81 -21.40 -13.71
N LYS A 271 -1.55 -20.32 -13.45
CA LYS A 271 -1.03 -19.12 -12.79
C LYS A 271 -1.39 -19.10 -11.31
N VAL A 272 -0.49 -18.61 -10.47
CA VAL A 272 -0.77 -18.38 -9.05
C VAL A 272 -0.92 -16.90 -8.82
N LEU A 273 -2.03 -16.47 -8.22
CA LEU A 273 -2.23 -15.07 -7.86
C LEU A 273 -2.35 -14.97 -6.35
N VAL A 274 -1.57 -14.09 -5.72
CA VAL A 274 -1.61 -13.88 -4.26
C VAL A 274 -2.08 -12.46 -3.97
N PHE A 275 -3.18 -12.32 -3.23
CA PHE A 275 -3.78 -11.02 -2.97
C PHE A 275 -3.33 -10.51 -1.59
N THR A 276 -2.83 -9.28 -1.52
CA THR A 276 -2.57 -8.63 -0.22
C THR A 276 -3.06 -7.18 -0.21
N PRO A 277 -3.59 -6.67 0.91
CA PRO A 277 -3.75 -5.24 1.13
C PRO A 277 -2.42 -4.50 0.99
N SER A 278 -2.37 -3.52 0.08
CA SER A 278 -1.15 -2.79 -0.25
C SER A 278 -0.97 -1.48 0.49
N ILE A 279 -2.07 -0.88 0.96
CA ILE A 279 -2.01 0.46 1.56
C ILE A 279 -1.31 0.40 2.92
N ILE A 280 -1.73 -0.53 3.78
CA ILE A 280 -1.29 -0.60 5.17
C ILE A 280 0.13 -1.17 5.27
N SER A 281 0.47 -2.17 4.45
CA SER A 281 1.83 -2.72 4.34
C SER A 281 2.85 -1.74 3.76
N SER A 282 2.44 -0.77 2.93
CA SER A 282 3.38 0.21 2.34
C SER A 282 3.74 1.32 3.32
N ILE A 283 2.82 1.72 4.21
CA ILE A 283 3.01 2.89 5.09
C ILE A 283 3.14 2.52 6.57
N ASN A 284 2.88 1.26 6.94
CA ASN A 284 2.94 0.71 8.30
C ASN A 284 2.35 1.67 9.35
N PRO A 285 1.05 1.99 9.25
CA PRO A 285 0.43 2.94 10.16
C PRO A 285 0.41 2.38 11.59
N PRO A 286 0.43 3.24 12.63
CA PRO A 286 0.31 2.78 14.01
C PRO A 286 -1.00 2.03 14.24
N PHE A 287 -1.08 1.25 15.31
CA PHE A 287 -2.27 0.46 15.69
C PHE A 287 -2.71 -0.61 14.68
N HIS A 288 -1.97 -0.82 13.59
CA HIS A 288 -2.22 -1.88 12.59
C HIS A 288 -1.09 -2.92 12.58
N ALA A 289 -0.43 -3.12 13.73
CA ALA A 289 0.74 -4.00 13.80
C ALA A 289 0.46 -5.44 13.32
N PRO A 290 -0.65 -6.11 13.71
CA PRO A 290 -0.92 -7.46 13.21
C PRO A 290 -1.07 -7.50 11.68
N GLU A 291 -1.80 -6.55 11.12
CA GLU A 291 -2.02 -6.45 9.68
C GLU A 291 -0.72 -6.18 8.91
N ALA A 292 0.05 -5.19 9.36
CA ALA A 292 1.31 -4.81 8.74
C ALA A 292 2.31 -5.98 8.73
N THR A 293 2.42 -6.72 9.84
CA THR A 293 3.28 -7.89 9.97
C THR A 293 2.84 -9.01 9.02
N VAL A 294 1.56 -9.40 9.03
CA VAL A 294 1.05 -10.47 8.17
C VAL A 294 1.17 -10.10 6.69
N CYS A 295 0.79 -8.89 6.30
CA CYS A 295 0.85 -8.46 4.90
C CYS A 295 2.29 -8.37 4.38
N SER A 296 3.24 -7.94 5.23
CA SER A 296 4.66 -7.92 4.89
C SER A 296 5.21 -9.35 4.73
N ALA A 297 4.87 -10.25 5.65
CA ALA A 297 5.24 -11.66 5.58
C ALA A 297 4.69 -12.34 4.33
N LEU A 298 3.41 -12.13 3.99
CA LEU A 298 2.80 -12.66 2.76
C LEU A 298 3.45 -12.08 1.50
N SER A 299 3.89 -10.82 1.52
CA SER A 299 4.60 -10.22 0.40
C SER A 299 5.96 -10.89 0.20
N ALA A 300 6.74 -11.06 1.27
CA ALA A 300 8.01 -11.79 1.23
C ALA A 300 7.82 -13.26 0.80
N PHE A 301 6.82 -13.94 1.35
CA PHE A 301 6.45 -15.30 0.93
C PHE A 301 6.14 -15.38 -0.56
N THR A 302 5.39 -14.41 -1.10
CA THR A 302 5.06 -14.38 -2.53
C THR A 302 6.31 -14.20 -3.39
N GLU A 303 7.27 -13.36 -2.96
CA GLU A 303 8.55 -13.19 -3.67
C GLU A 303 9.37 -14.49 -3.67
N VAL A 304 9.44 -15.19 -2.55
CA VAL A 304 10.11 -16.50 -2.43
C VAL A 304 9.42 -17.54 -3.32
N LEU A 305 8.10 -17.66 -3.23
CA LEU A 305 7.31 -18.57 -4.07
C LEU A 305 7.50 -18.29 -5.56
N THR A 306 7.58 -17.00 -5.94
CA THR A 306 7.85 -16.60 -7.33
C THR A 306 9.23 -17.08 -7.78
N ALA A 307 10.25 -16.93 -6.92
CA ALA A 307 11.60 -17.38 -7.22
C ALA A 307 11.69 -18.91 -7.35
N GLU A 308 10.97 -19.65 -6.50
CA GLU A 308 10.94 -21.13 -6.52
C GLU A 308 10.16 -21.71 -7.70
N LEU A 309 9.08 -21.05 -8.14
CA LEU A 309 8.24 -21.52 -9.24
C LEU A 309 8.71 -21.05 -10.62
N ARG A 310 9.59 -20.05 -10.69
CA ARG A 310 10.15 -19.52 -11.94
C ARG A 310 10.89 -20.58 -12.79
N PRO A 311 11.73 -21.47 -12.24
CA PRO A 311 12.39 -22.54 -13.02
C PRO A 311 11.40 -23.52 -13.66
N LEU A 312 10.18 -23.62 -13.11
CA LEU A 312 9.11 -24.46 -13.63
C LEU A 312 8.23 -23.73 -14.63
N ASP A 313 8.53 -22.47 -14.98
CA ASP A 313 7.71 -21.60 -15.84
C ASP A 313 6.29 -21.36 -15.30
N ILE A 314 6.08 -21.50 -13.98
CA ILE A 314 4.77 -21.26 -13.34
C ILE A 314 4.74 -19.80 -12.87
N PRO A 315 3.95 -18.91 -13.50
CA PRO A 315 3.93 -17.51 -13.15
C PRO A 315 3.17 -17.28 -11.85
N VAL A 316 3.80 -16.55 -10.95
CA VAL A 316 3.21 -16.07 -9.69
C VAL A 316 3.05 -14.57 -9.78
N THR A 317 1.85 -14.06 -9.50
CA THR A 317 1.56 -12.62 -9.53
C THR A 317 1.05 -12.14 -8.18
N HIS A 318 1.77 -11.19 -7.59
CA HIS A 318 1.39 -10.48 -6.38
C HIS A 318 0.40 -9.35 -6.70
N MET A 319 -0.85 -9.54 -6.32
CA MET A 319 -1.94 -8.58 -6.49
C MET A 319 -2.04 -7.67 -5.27
N GLN A 320 -1.46 -6.47 -5.39
CA GLN A 320 -1.45 -5.43 -4.36
C GLN A 320 -2.74 -4.62 -4.42
N LEU A 321 -3.63 -4.86 -3.46
CA LEU A 321 -4.97 -4.31 -3.43
C LEU A 321 -5.04 -2.96 -2.71
N GLY A 322 -5.73 -2.01 -3.33
CA GLY A 322 -6.12 -0.75 -2.72
C GLY A 322 -7.55 -0.81 -2.18
N THR A 323 -8.16 0.36 -2.00
CA THR A 323 -9.55 0.45 -1.54
C THR A 323 -10.52 0.16 -2.69
N PHE A 324 -11.49 -0.71 -2.44
CA PHE A 324 -12.58 -1.02 -3.36
C PHE A 324 -13.94 -0.83 -2.67
N ASP A 325 -14.96 -0.57 -3.49
CA ASP A 325 -16.33 -0.47 -3.03
C ASP A 325 -17.05 -1.84 -3.09
N PHE A 326 -17.34 -2.41 -1.92
CA PHE A 326 -18.09 -3.67 -1.77
C PHE A 326 -19.53 -3.45 -1.30
N SER A 327 -20.07 -2.22 -1.37
CA SER A 327 -21.42 -1.94 -0.87
C SER A 327 -22.51 -2.85 -1.46
N SER A 328 -22.31 -3.39 -2.66
CA SER A 328 -23.23 -4.33 -3.32
C SER A 328 -23.17 -5.77 -2.77
N PHE A 329 -22.17 -6.10 -1.97
CA PHE A 329 -21.91 -7.45 -1.44
C PHE A 329 -22.06 -7.53 0.08
N VAL A 330 -22.30 -6.40 0.75
CA VAL A 330 -22.51 -6.30 2.19
C VAL A 330 -24.00 -6.00 2.42
N PRO A 331 -24.72 -6.80 3.22
CA PRO A 331 -26.13 -6.55 3.49
C PRO A 331 -26.32 -5.20 4.22
N THR A 332 -27.29 -4.41 3.76
CA THR A 332 -27.62 -3.04 4.20
C THR A 332 -28.01 -2.91 5.69
N ARG A 333 -28.07 -4.01 6.45
CA ARG A 333 -28.43 -4.05 7.87
C ARG A 333 -27.23 -3.99 8.82
N GLY A 334 -26.00 -4.11 8.32
CA GLY A 334 -24.80 -3.74 9.07
C GLY A 334 -24.45 -2.28 8.78
N GLY A 335 -24.18 -1.49 9.82
CA GLY A 335 -23.79 -0.08 9.67
C GLY A 335 -22.60 0.14 8.70
N PRO A 336 -22.28 1.40 8.34
CA PRO A 336 -21.35 1.79 7.26
C PRO A 336 -19.88 1.30 7.37
N ASN A 337 -19.56 0.42 8.32
CA ASN A 337 -18.20 0.00 8.66
C ASN A 337 -17.76 -1.34 8.03
N GLN A 338 -18.65 -2.17 7.46
CA GLN A 338 -18.32 -3.51 6.92
C GLN A 338 -17.72 -3.55 5.48
N GLY A 339 -16.99 -2.52 5.07
CA GLY A 339 -16.07 -2.64 3.92
C GLY A 339 -14.80 -3.41 4.32
N LEU A 340 -14.04 -3.87 3.32
CA LEU A 340 -12.86 -4.77 3.38
C LEU A 340 -11.79 -4.54 4.46
N VAL A 341 -11.84 -3.43 5.19
CA VAL A 341 -11.00 -3.08 6.34
C VAL A 341 -11.93 -2.43 7.36
N THR A 342 -12.19 -3.11 8.48
CA THR A 342 -12.97 -2.55 9.59
C THR A 342 -12.14 -1.44 10.23
N ALA A 343 -12.51 -0.18 10.00
CA ALA A 343 -12.00 0.90 10.84
C ALA A 343 -12.52 0.63 12.27
N GLY A 344 -11.62 0.56 13.25
CA GLY A 344 -11.92 0.16 14.63
C GLY A 344 -13.19 0.80 15.20
N ASN A 345 -13.92 0.05 16.03
CA ASN A 345 -15.12 0.53 16.69
C ASN A 345 -14.77 1.77 17.56
N PRO A 346 -15.46 2.92 17.44
CA PRO A 346 -15.22 4.10 18.28
C PRO A 346 -15.39 3.84 19.79
N GLU A 347 -16.06 2.75 20.19
CA GLU A 347 -16.17 2.32 21.60
C GLU A 347 -14.95 1.52 22.08
N SER A 348 -14.05 1.10 21.17
CA SER A 348 -12.87 0.29 21.49
C SER A 348 -11.94 0.89 22.56
N PRO A 349 -11.72 2.22 22.65
CA PRO A 349 -10.84 2.78 23.68
C PRO A 349 -11.37 2.63 25.11
N LEU A 350 -12.70 2.45 25.28
CA LEU A 350 -13.35 2.33 26.60
C LEU A 350 -13.13 0.95 27.25
N VAL A 351 -12.69 -0.03 26.48
CA VAL A 351 -12.37 -1.39 26.97
C VAL A 351 -10.90 -1.47 27.42
N TRP A 352 -10.05 -0.50 27.06
CA TRP A 352 -8.63 -0.55 27.37
C TRP A 352 -8.35 -0.22 28.83
N PRO A 353 -7.27 -0.81 29.41
CA PRO A 353 -6.75 -0.41 30.72
C PRO A 353 -6.46 1.09 30.78
N GLU A 354 -6.62 1.71 31.94
CA GLU A 354 -6.53 3.16 32.12
C GLU A 354 -5.19 3.73 31.63
N GLY A 355 -4.06 3.07 31.95
CA GLY A 355 -2.74 3.47 31.47
C GLY A 355 -2.62 3.45 29.94
N ALA A 356 -3.14 2.39 29.29
CA ALA A 356 -3.12 2.30 27.83
C ALA A 356 -4.07 3.32 27.18
N ARG A 357 -5.22 3.59 27.82
CA ARG A 357 -6.16 4.62 27.37
C ARG A 357 -5.53 6.01 27.44
N HIS A 358 -4.87 6.34 28.54
CA HIS A 358 -4.20 7.64 28.70
C HIS A 358 -3.14 7.88 27.61
N VAL A 359 -2.30 6.88 27.35
CA VAL A 359 -1.18 6.99 26.40
C VAL A 359 -1.64 6.94 24.94
N TYR A 360 -2.55 6.02 24.61
CA TYR A 360 -2.85 5.68 23.21
C TYR A 360 -4.19 6.17 22.69
N ALA A 361 -5.19 6.44 23.55
CA ALA A 361 -6.56 6.73 23.07
C ALA A 361 -6.62 7.96 22.18
N ARG A 362 -5.92 9.04 22.54
CA ARG A 362 -5.91 10.27 21.74
C ARG A 362 -5.35 10.04 20.34
N ASN A 363 -4.21 9.36 20.24
CA ASN A 363 -3.57 9.06 18.96
C ASN A 363 -4.37 8.03 18.14
N PHE A 364 -4.98 7.05 18.81
CA PHE A 364 -5.86 6.10 18.14
C PHE A 364 -7.12 6.75 17.59
N VAL A 365 -7.80 7.61 18.36
CA VAL A 365 -8.98 8.36 17.89
C VAL A 365 -8.57 9.32 16.78
N ALA A 366 -7.44 10.04 16.93
CA ALA A 366 -6.95 10.91 15.87
C ALA A 366 -6.67 10.13 14.58
N GLN A 367 -6.03 8.97 14.65
CA GLN A 367 -5.75 8.14 13.48
C GLN A 367 -7.02 7.51 12.89
N THR A 368 -7.94 7.02 13.73
CA THR A 368 -9.17 6.37 13.28
C THR A 368 -10.19 7.35 12.71
N SER A 369 -10.20 8.59 13.21
CA SER A 369 -11.05 9.68 12.71
C SER A 369 -10.43 10.46 11.55
N SER A 370 -9.11 10.33 11.36
CA SER A 370 -8.38 10.97 10.27
C SER A 370 -8.95 10.57 8.91
N ALA A 371 -8.84 11.49 7.95
CA ALA A 371 -9.32 11.29 6.60
C ALA A 371 -8.68 10.08 5.89
N ILE A 372 -7.63 9.46 6.44
CA ILE A 372 -6.83 8.37 5.86
C ILE A 372 -6.89 7.08 6.73
N SER A 373 -7.84 7.00 7.67
CA SER A 373 -7.98 5.85 8.58
C SER A 373 -8.23 4.52 7.84
N GLY A 374 -7.47 3.47 8.20
CA GLY A 374 -7.74 2.09 7.80
C GLY A 374 -7.70 1.84 6.29
N GLY A 375 -6.86 2.56 5.55
CA GLY A 375 -6.78 2.42 4.09
C GLY A 375 -8.03 2.93 3.35
N ARG A 376 -8.87 3.75 3.99
CA ARG A 376 -9.98 4.47 3.35
C ARG A 376 -9.71 5.97 3.39
N ILE A 377 -10.00 6.66 2.28
CA ILE A 377 -10.05 8.12 2.29
C ILE A 377 -11.49 8.53 2.61
N ARG A 378 -11.73 9.13 3.79
CA ARG A 378 -13.07 9.56 4.22
C ARG A 378 -13.69 10.49 3.16
N GLY A 379 -14.80 10.07 2.57
CA GLY A 379 -15.52 10.81 1.52
C GLY A 379 -15.20 10.41 0.08
N LEU A 380 -14.18 9.58 -0.17
CA LEU A 380 -13.92 9.02 -1.51
C LEU A 380 -14.43 7.59 -1.60
N LYS A 381 -15.35 7.37 -2.55
CA LYS A 381 -15.82 6.03 -2.91
C LYS A 381 -14.63 5.20 -3.42
N GLY A 382 -14.48 3.99 -2.88
CA GLY A 382 -13.43 3.06 -3.31
C GLY A 382 -13.49 2.79 -4.81
N SER A 383 -12.42 2.25 -5.37
CA SER A 383 -12.39 1.93 -6.79
C SER A 383 -13.44 0.86 -7.17
N SER A 384 -13.91 0.91 -8.42
CA SER A 384 -14.92 -0.04 -8.90
C SER A 384 -14.38 -1.48 -8.91
N LEU A 385 -15.17 -2.46 -8.47
CA LEU A 385 -14.83 -3.88 -8.54
C LEU A 385 -14.56 -4.37 -9.96
N ARG A 386 -15.18 -3.74 -10.97
CA ARG A 386 -14.88 -4.02 -12.38
C ARG A 386 -13.39 -3.87 -12.71
N ARG A 387 -12.69 -2.92 -12.07
CA ARG A 387 -11.25 -2.70 -12.28
C ARG A 387 -10.47 -3.90 -11.75
N LEU A 388 -10.77 -4.34 -10.53
CA LEU A 388 -10.20 -5.55 -9.94
C LEU A 388 -10.42 -6.76 -10.83
N HIS A 389 -11.69 -7.03 -11.19
CA HIS A 389 -12.05 -8.22 -11.96
C HIS A 389 -11.39 -8.25 -13.34
N ASN A 390 -11.28 -7.09 -14.00
CA ASN A 390 -10.58 -6.98 -15.27
C ASN A 390 -9.08 -7.22 -15.11
N SER A 391 -8.44 -6.66 -14.08
CA SER A 391 -7.02 -6.91 -13.82
C SER A 391 -6.74 -8.38 -13.51
N VAL A 392 -7.59 -9.04 -12.72
CA VAL A 392 -7.47 -10.49 -12.45
C VAL A 392 -7.60 -11.29 -13.75
N PHE A 393 -8.62 -11.00 -14.57
CA PHE A 393 -8.77 -11.63 -15.88
C PHE A 393 -7.55 -11.41 -16.76
N ASP A 394 -7.05 -10.17 -16.82
CA ASP A 394 -5.94 -9.77 -17.68
C ASP A 394 -4.63 -10.48 -17.30
N VAL A 395 -4.42 -10.74 -16.00
CA VAL A 395 -3.33 -11.59 -15.49
C VAL A 395 -3.55 -13.05 -15.88
N ILE A 396 -4.75 -13.61 -15.68
CA ILE A 396 -5.08 -15.01 -16.03
C ILE A 396 -4.90 -15.26 -17.54
N ASP A 397 -5.39 -14.36 -18.39
CA ASP A 397 -5.28 -14.42 -19.86
C ASP A 397 -3.83 -14.21 -20.33
N GLY A 398 -3.00 -13.52 -19.54
CA GLY A 398 -1.59 -13.25 -19.86
C GLY A 398 -1.34 -11.95 -20.61
N SER A 399 -2.36 -11.09 -20.70
CA SER A 399 -2.18 -9.70 -21.16
C SER A 399 -1.35 -8.86 -20.18
N ILE A 400 -1.31 -9.25 -18.90
CA ILE A 400 -0.42 -8.71 -17.88
C ILE A 400 0.46 -9.84 -17.38
N THR A 401 1.77 -9.67 -17.52
CA THR A 401 2.81 -10.64 -17.11
C THR A 401 3.73 -10.09 -16.02
N ALA A 402 3.32 -9.01 -15.34
CA ALA A 402 4.11 -8.42 -14.27
C ALA A 402 4.01 -9.25 -12.99
N ASP A 403 5.15 -9.46 -12.33
CA ASP A 403 5.22 -10.17 -11.03
C ASP A 403 4.42 -9.46 -9.93
N THR A 404 4.31 -8.12 -10.00
CA THR A 404 3.52 -7.32 -9.05
C THR A 404 2.53 -6.42 -9.79
N VAL A 405 1.26 -6.47 -9.40
CA VAL A 405 0.18 -5.69 -10.01
C VAL A 405 -0.58 -4.93 -8.92
N ARG A 406 -0.54 -3.60 -8.99
CA ARG A 406 -1.24 -2.71 -8.05
C ARG A 406 -2.61 -2.35 -8.59
N VAL A 407 -3.67 -2.66 -7.85
CA VAL A 407 -5.04 -2.41 -8.30
C VAL A 407 -5.85 -1.73 -7.21
N GLY A 408 -6.54 -0.66 -7.58
CA GLY A 408 -7.50 0.03 -6.74
C GLY A 408 -7.01 1.38 -6.24
N LEU A 409 -7.90 2.09 -5.53
CA LEU A 409 -7.59 3.43 -5.04
C LEU A 409 -6.46 3.36 -4.02
N GLY A 410 -5.48 4.24 -4.13
CA GLY A 410 -4.35 4.32 -3.20
C GLY A 410 -3.24 3.29 -3.43
N ALA A 411 -3.49 2.13 -4.06
CA ALA A 411 -2.49 1.07 -4.19
C ALA A 411 -1.16 1.54 -4.82
N SER A 412 -1.23 2.34 -5.89
CA SER A 412 -0.04 2.90 -6.55
C SER A 412 0.55 4.10 -5.82
N VAL A 413 -0.28 4.94 -5.19
CA VAL A 413 0.16 6.18 -4.56
C VAL A 413 0.85 5.88 -3.23
N TYR A 414 0.25 5.02 -2.41
CA TYR A 414 0.82 4.62 -1.12
C TYR A 414 2.07 3.76 -1.29
N GLY A 415 2.15 2.93 -2.33
CA GLY A 415 3.39 2.23 -2.68
C GLY A 415 4.55 3.17 -3.00
N PHE A 416 4.26 4.35 -3.59
CA PHE A 416 5.26 5.37 -3.85
C PHE A 416 5.60 6.17 -2.58
N VAL A 417 4.59 6.66 -1.86
CA VAL A 417 4.76 7.43 -0.61
C VAL A 417 5.51 6.62 0.44
N GLY A 418 5.17 5.35 0.62
CA GLY A 418 5.85 4.47 1.58
C GLY A 418 7.34 4.25 1.28
N ARG A 419 7.76 4.37 0.01
CA ARG A 419 9.16 4.19 -0.41
C ARG A 419 9.96 5.48 -0.43
N TRP A 420 9.32 6.62 -0.67
CA TRP A 420 10.02 7.89 -0.93
C TRP A 420 9.79 8.96 0.14
N ALA A 421 8.66 8.95 0.84
CA ALA A 421 8.36 9.97 1.82
C ALA A 421 9.10 9.72 3.14
N PRO A 422 9.67 10.76 3.78
CA PRO A 422 10.25 10.64 5.12
C PRO A 422 9.17 10.19 6.13
N ARG A 423 9.56 9.33 7.08
CA ARG A 423 8.66 8.82 8.13
C ARG A 423 7.97 9.94 8.94
N GLY A 424 8.63 11.08 9.12
CA GLY A 424 8.06 12.25 9.79
C GLY A 424 6.88 12.88 9.04
N LEU A 425 6.92 12.92 7.69
CA LEU A 425 5.82 13.42 6.87
C LEU A 425 4.60 12.49 6.94
N VAL A 426 4.86 11.17 6.89
CA VAL A 426 3.81 10.14 7.03
C VAL A 426 3.17 10.24 8.41
N SER A 427 3.97 10.40 9.46
CA SER A 427 3.49 10.56 10.84
C SER A 427 2.65 11.82 11.03
N TRP A 428 3.08 12.95 10.46
CA TRP A 428 2.32 14.20 10.44
C TRP A 428 0.99 14.04 9.68
N MET A 429 1.00 13.38 8.51
CA MET A 429 -0.19 13.12 7.70
C MET A 429 -1.20 12.21 8.42
N MET A 430 -0.72 11.30 9.27
CA MET A 430 -1.57 10.45 10.12
C MET A 430 -2.06 11.14 11.40
N GLY A 431 -1.65 12.40 11.64
CA GLY A 431 -2.08 13.18 12.81
C GLY A 431 -1.50 12.70 14.14
N ILE A 432 -0.43 11.91 14.12
CA ILE A 432 0.21 11.36 15.32
C ILE A 432 0.96 12.48 16.02
N ARG A 433 0.71 12.67 17.33
CA ARG A 433 1.42 13.63 18.17
C ARG A 433 2.33 12.91 19.15
N ARG A 434 3.45 13.55 19.51
CA ARG A 434 4.28 13.11 20.63
C ARG A 434 3.45 13.15 21.91
N VAL A 435 3.63 12.15 22.75
CA VAL A 435 3.03 12.08 24.09
C VAL A 435 4.15 12.45 25.04
N ASP A 436 4.10 13.66 25.60
CA ASP A 436 5.15 14.19 26.48
C ASP A 436 4.98 13.70 27.94
N GLU A 437 3.81 13.16 28.29
CA GLU A 437 3.51 12.57 29.59
C GLU A 437 3.64 11.04 29.55
N LEU A 438 4.88 10.54 29.60
CA LEU A 438 5.15 9.15 29.95
C LEU A 438 5.03 9.03 31.47
N SER A 439 4.02 8.30 31.94
CA SER A 439 3.94 7.95 33.36
C SER A 439 5.21 7.18 33.74
N THR A 440 6.09 7.83 34.50
CA THR A 440 7.21 7.18 35.18
C THR A 440 6.68 5.95 35.90
N TRP A 441 7.26 4.78 35.63
CA TRP A 441 6.92 3.51 36.26
C TRP A 441 6.76 3.71 37.77
N LYS A 442 5.51 3.82 38.24
CA LYS A 442 5.21 3.96 39.66
C LYS A 442 5.37 2.56 40.23
N THR A 443 6.51 2.29 40.88
CA THR A 443 6.63 1.13 41.75
C THR A 443 5.56 1.31 42.82
N SER A 444 4.48 0.55 42.74
CA SER A 444 3.48 0.49 43.79
C SER A 444 4.06 -0.39 44.90
N SER A 445 4.87 0.21 45.76
CA SER A 445 5.28 -0.38 47.02
C SER A 445 4.94 0.60 48.13
N TYR A 446 3.84 0.28 48.81
CA TYR A 446 3.46 0.73 50.15
C TYR A 446 3.42 2.24 50.42
N GLU A 447 2.22 2.82 50.37
CA GLU A 447 1.89 3.88 51.31
C GLU A 447 0.42 3.72 51.69
N GLY A 448 0.22 2.97 52.78
CA GLY A 448 -1.03 2.93 53.51
C GLY A 448 -1.25 4.28 54.19
N SER A 449 -2.48 4.76 54.10
CA SER A 449 -2.99 5.91 54.82
C SER A 449 -3.19 5.59 56.31
N GLU A 450 -2.52 6.36 57.18
CA GLU A 450 -2.76 6.66 58.62
C GLU A 450 -1.37 7.04 59.19
N SER A 451 -1.07 8.06 59.99
CA SER A 451 -1.75 9.18 60.65
C SER A 451 -0.64 10.01 61.33
N SER A 452 -0.85 11.33 61.52
CA SER A 452 -0.39 12.17 62.67
C SER A 452 1.08 12.16 63.18
N ASP A 453 1.62 13.38 63.22
CA ASP A 453 2.45 14.02 64.28
C ASP A 453 3.98 13.79 64.39
N GLU A 454 4.65 14.95 64.29
CA GLU A 454 5.71 15.53 65.15
C GLU A 454 7.05 14.79 65.43
N ASP A 455 8.11 15.49 65.01
CA ASP A 455 9.34 15.86 65.73
C ASP A 455 10.50 14.88 66.02
N ASP A 456 11.68 15.46 65.74
CA ASP A 456 12.98 15.40 66.42
C ASP A 456 14.16 14.53 65.94
N GLU A 457 15.31 15.19 66.10
CA GLU A 457 16.67 14.98 65.61
C GLU A 457 17.39 13.74 66.19
N SER A 458 18.36 13.18 65.44
CA SER A 458 19.80 13.13 65.78
C SER A 458 20.60 11.92 65.24
N GLU A 459 21.78 12.26 64.71
CA GLU A 459 23.08 11.58 64.58
C GLU A 459 23.30 10.10 64.15
N LYS A 460 24.15 10.00 63.10
CA LYS A 460 25.32 9.11 62.86
C LYS A 460 25.20 7.57 62.90
N GLY A 461 25.63 6.96 61.79
CA GLY A 461 26.17 5.60 61.73
C GLY A 461 26.62 5.21 60.32
N GLU A 462 27.92 4.95 60.14
CA GLU A 462 28.57 4.48 58.92
C GLU A 462 28.30 2.98 58.63
N GLY A 463 28.41 2.57 57.35
CA GLY A 463 28.99 1.28 56.96
C GLY A 463 28.09 0.22 56.31
N GLU A 464 28.44 -0.17 55.07
CA GLU A 464 28.28 -1.50 54.42
C GLU A 464 26.88 -2.15 54.36
N SER A 465 26.33 -2.61 53.24
CA SER A 465 26.92 -3.39 52.16
C SER A 465 25.88 -3.56 51.03
N THR A 466 26.35 -3.70 49.79
CA THR A 466 25.53 -4.03 48.63
C THR A 466 25.15 -5.51 48.66
N GLU A 467 23.91 -5.82 49.01
CA GLU A 467 23.38 -7.18 48.87
C GLU A 467 22.58 -7.31 47.57
N PHE A 468 23.22 -7.99 46.62
CA PHE A 468 22.65 -8.43 45.34
C PHE A 468 21.72 -9.62 45.60
N VAL A 469 20.41 -9.41 45.48
CA VAL A 469 19.43 -10.51 45.56
C VAL A 469 19.41 -11.25 44.22
N ALA A 470 20.10 -12.39 44.17
CA ALA A 470 19.99 -13.33 43.06
C ALA A 470 18.60 -14.02 43.10
N VAL A 471 17.81 -13.81 42.05
CA VAL A 471 16.56 -14.56 41.84
C VAL A 471 16.93 -15.97 41.35
N PRO A 472 16.41 -17.05 41.97
CA PRO A 472 16.71 -18.41 41.56
C PRO A 472 16.18 -18.68 40.15
N SER A 473 17.07 -19.19 39.29
CA SER A 473 16.78 -19.60 37.92
C SER A 473 16.19 -21.01 37.91
N ASP A 474 14.87 -21.13 37.88
CA ASP A 474 14.21 -22.40 37.55
C ASP A 474 13.74 -22.41 36.09
N ALA A 475 14.40 -23.31 35.35
CA ALA A 475 13.91 -24.05 34.17
C ALA A 475 13.43 -23.25 32.94
N ASN A 476 14.40 -22.76 32.16
CA ASN A 476 14.24 -22.60 30.72
C ASN A 476 14.03 -23.99 30.08
N VAL A 477 12.76 -24.34 29.83
CA VAL A 477 12.37 -25.39 28.88
C VAL A 477 12.66 -24.84 27.49
N TRP A 478 13.87 -25.03 26.94
CA TRP A 478 14.20 -25.00 25.50
C TRP A 478 15.74 -25.07 25.35
N HIS A 479 16.35 -26.23 25.62
CA HIS A 479 17.59 -26.61 24.94
C HIS A 479 17.62 -28.14 24.80
N ALA A 480 17.67 -28.58 23.55
CA ALA A 480 17.85 -29.95 23.15
C ALA A 480 19.34 -30.25 23.14
N ASP A 481 19.77 -31.23 23.93
CA ASP A 481 21.09 -31.83 23.79
C ASP A 481 20.98 -33.15 23.05
N ASN A 482 21.55 -33.14 21.86
CA ASN A 482 21.88 -34.29 21.05
C ASN A 482 23.36 -34.57 21.28
N GLU A 483 23.70 -35.71 21.89
CA GLU A 483 24.94 -36.49 21.76
C GLU A 483 24.89 -37.59 22.84
N GLY A 484 24.71 -38.86 22.50
CA GLY A 484 25.79 -39.74 22.06
C GLY A 484 25.43 -41.18 22.42
N ALA A 485 25.67 -42.08 21.48
CA ALA A 485 25.19 -43.46 21.45
C ALA A 485 25.82 -44.38 22.51
N MET A 486 25.04 -45.33 23.02
CA MET A 486 25.54 -46.69 23.30
C MET A 486 24.42 -47.71 23.08
N TRP A 487 24.50 -48.40 21.94
CA TRP A 487 23.60 -49.46 21.52
C TRP A 487 24.21 -50.80 21.95
N THR A 488 23.50 -51.57 22.80
CA THR A 488 23.80 -52.97 23.08
C THR A 488 22.65 -53.84 22.56
N PRO A 489 22.93 -54.92 21.79
CA PRO A 489 21.89 -55.77 21.23
C PRO A 489 21.59 -56.96 22.15
N GLN A 490 20.30 -57.22 22.39
CA GLN A 490 19.77 -58.53 22.80
C GLN A 490 18.50 -58.77 21.97
N ALA A 491 18.59 -59.59 20.93
CA ALA A 491 18.41 -61.04 20.94
C ALA A 491 16.92 -61.42 21.09
N SER A 492 16.44 -62.04 20.02
CA SER A 492 15.16 -62.69 19.81
C SER A 492 14.70 -63.57 20.97
N GLU A 493 13.40 -63.56 21.25
CA GLU A 493 12.69 -64.80 21.56
C GLU A 493 11.19 -64.70 21.22
N THR A 494 10.75 -65.78 20.58
CA THR A 494 9.41 -66.16 20.15
C THR A 494 8.48 -66.47 21.33
N ALA A 495 7.21 -66.11 21.20
CA ALA A 495 6.05 -66.95 21.55
C ALA A 495 4.78 -66.35 20.91
#